data_AF-A0A397SV41-F1
#
_entry.id   AF-A0A397SV41-F1
#
_cell.length_a   1.000
_cell.length_b   1.000
_cell.length_c   1.000
_cell.angle_alpha   90.00
_cell.angle_beta   90.00
_cell.angle_gamma   90.00
#
_symmetry.space_group_name_H-M   'P 1'
#
loop_
_entity.id
_entity.type
_entity.pdbx_description
1 polymer ?
#
loop_
_entity_poly.entity_id
_entity_poly.type
_entity_poly.pdbx_seq_one_letter_code
_entity_poly.pdbx_strand_id
1 'polypeptide(L)' 'MTPAYYIKQAEKALEKLKIIVKESGWKKAISVKNTTVYSKTGIGENDKVPIFMSEHIIENFTPQSVFAVIGMRKLWDPW' A
#
# COMPACT_ATOMS: atom_id res chain seq x y z
N MET A 1 -20.48 18.39 1.63
CA MET A 1 -19.68 17.36 2.34
C MET A 1 -18.82 18.07 3.38
N THR A 2 -18.70 17.53 4.59
CA THR A 2 -17.98 18.18 5.71
C THR A 2 -16.60 17.55 5.92
N PRO A 3 -15.64 18.25 6.55
CA PRO A 3 -14.34 17.69 6.91
C PRO A 3 -14.44 16.37 7.69
N ALA A 4 -15.40 16.28 8.63
CA ALA A 4 -15.64 15.07 9.44
C ALA A 4 -16.01 13.84 8.58
N TYR A 5 -16.73 14.03 7.48
CA TYR A 5 -17.03 12.94 6.55
C TYR A 5 -15.77 12.36 5.91
N TYR A 6 -14.86 13.21 5.44
CA TYR A 6 -13.62 12.78 4.80
C TYR A 6 -12.64 12.14 5.77
N ILE A 7 -12.54 12.66 7.00
CA ILE A 7 -11.73 12.03 8.07
C ILE A 7 -12.20 10.59 8.30
N LYS A 8 -13.52 10.39 8.46
CA LYS A 8 -14.10 9.05 8.65
C LYS A 8 -13.84 8.12 7.46
N GLN A 9 -13.84 8.63 6.23
CA GLN A 9 -13.49 7.82 5.05
C GLN A 9 -12.01 7.42 5.06
N ALA A 10 -11.11 8.34 5.42
CA ALA A 10 -9.68 8.06 5.52
C ALA A 10 -9.38 7.01 6.61
N GLU A 11 -10.01 7.12 7.78
CA GLU A 11 -9.89 6.13 8.86
C GLU A 11 -10.34 4.74 8.40
N LYS A 12 -11.51 4.65 7.78
CA LYS A 12 -12.02 3.37 7.23
C LYS A 12 -11.10 2.79 6.16
N ALA A 13 -10.52 3.61 5.30
CA ALA A 13 -9.57 3.16 4.29
C ALA A 13 -8.29 2.60 4.92
N LEU A 14 -7.77 3.27 5.96
CA LEU A 14 -6.60 2.82 6.70
C LEU A 14 -6.85 1.51 7.45
N GLU A 15 -8.03 1.35 8.07
CA GLU A 15 -8.43 0.09 8.71
C GLU A 15 -8.48 -1.07 7.71
N LYS A 16 -9.10 -0.85 6.54
CA LYS A 16 -9.14 -1.86 5.46
C LYS A 16 -7.74 -2.26 5.02
N LEU A 17 -6.84 -1.29 4.83
CA LEU A 17 -5.44 -1.56 4.46
C LEU A 17 -4.74 -2.44 5.50
N LYS A 18 -4.90 -2.13 6.80
CA LYS A 18 -4.32 -2.91 7.90
C LYS A 18 -4.82 -4.36 7.93
N ILE A 19 -6.06 -4.60 7.52
CA ILE A 19 -6.64 -5.95 7.43
C ILE A 19 -6.06 -6.68 6.22
N ILE A 20 -6.16 -6.09 5.03
CA ILE A 20 -5.77 -6.71 3.74
C ILE A 20 -4.30 -7.16 3.73
N VAL A 21 -3.40 -6.36 4.30
CA VAL A 21 -1.96 -6.70 4.38
C VAL A 21 -1.71 -7.98 5.18
N LYS A 22 -2.59 -8.33 6.12
CA LYS A 22 -2.47 -9.54 6.96
C LYS A 22 -3.23 -10.75 6.40
N GLU A 23 -4.00 -10.57 5.34
CA GLU A 23 -4.76 -11.66 4.73
C GLU A 23 -3.86 -12.63 3.98
N SER A 24 -4.32 -13.86 3.84
CA SER A 24 -3.68 -14.87 2.99
C SER A 24 -4.13 -14.73 1.52
N GLY A 25 -3.53 -15.55 0.66
CA GLY A 25 -3.88 -15.62 -0.77
C GLY A 25 -3.06 -14.71 -1.68
N TRP A 26 -2.06 -14.01 -1.15
CA TRP A 26 -1.07 -13.29 -1.93
C TRP A 26 -0.22 -14.24 -2.78
N LYS A 27 -0.15 -13.97 -4.08
CA LYS A 27 0.68 -14.72 -5.03
C LYS A 27 1.79 -13.82 -5.55
N LYS A 28 3.02 -14.32 -5.57
CA LYS A 28 4.16 -13.59 -6.16
C LYS A 28 3.88 -13.33 -7.65
N ALA A 29 3.85 -12.07 -8.05
CA ALA A 29 3.59 -11.65 -9.43
C ALA A 29 4.91 -11.40 -10.19
N ILE A 30 5.80 -10.59 -9.61
CA ILE A 30 7.11 -10.28 -10.20
C ILE A 30 8.14 -10.03 -9.10
N SER A 31 9.41 -10.32 -9.39
CA SER A 31 10.55 -10.01 -8.52
C SER A 31 11.63 -9.34 -9.36
N VAL A 32 12.06 -8.14 -8.97
CA VAL A 32 13.13 -7.39 -9.65
C VAL A 32 14.09 -6.84 -8.60
N LYS A 33 15.38 -7.21 -8.68
CA LYS A 33 16.38 -6.87 -7.65
C LYS A 33 15.85 -7.25 -6.24
N ASN A 34 15.86 -6.32 -5.30
CA ASN A 34 15.36 -6.50 -3.93
C ASN A 34 13.88 -6.14 -3.78
N THR A 35 13.13 -6.03 -4.87
CA THR A 35 11.70 -5.72 -4.86
C THR A 35 10.89 -6.95 -5.27
N THR A 36 9.89 -7.29 -4.46
CA THR A 36 8.91 -8.32 -4.80
C THR A 36 7.53 -7.71 -4.86
N VAL A 37 6.79 -7.98 -5.93
CA VAL A 37 5.37 -7.61 -6.05
C VAL A 37 4.54 -8.87 -5.92
N TYR A 38 3.53 -8.81 -5.06
CA TYR A 38 2.49 -9.81 -4.89
C TYR A 38 1.18 -9.27 -5.47
N SER A 39 0.32 -10.20 -5.86
CA SER A 39 -1.01 -9.90 -6.36
C SER A 39 -2.05 -10.80 -5.70
N LYS A 40 -3.26 -10.25 -5.56
CA LYS A 40 -4.46 -10.93 -5.08
C LYS A 40 -5.67 -10.40 -5.86
N THR A 41 -6.67 -11.24 -6.07
CA THR A 41 -7.94 -10.80 -6.66
C THR A 41 -8.88 -10.34 -5.56
N GLY A 42 -9.22 -9.05 -5.57
CA GLY A 42 -10.28 -8.44 -4.76
C GLY A 42 -10.13 -8.52 -3.24
N ILE A 43 -11.01 -7.80 -2.55
CA ILE A 43 -11.15 -7.83 -1.08
C ILE A 43 -12.38 -8.68 -0.66
N GLY A 44 -13.08 -9.34 -1.61
CA GLY A 44 -14.25 -10.16 -1.33
C GLY A 44 -14.67 -11.06 -2.50
N GLU A 45 -15.63 -11.97 -2.27
CA GLU A 45 -16.00 -13.05 -3.21
C GLU A 45 -16.44 -12.58 -4.61
N ASN A 46 -16.96 -11.35 -4.73
CA ASN A 46 -17.41 -10.77 -6.01
C ASN A 46 -16.50 -9.66 -6.55
N ASP A 47 -15.44 -9.30 -5.82
CA ASP A 47 -14.53 -8.24 -6.24
C ASP A 47 -13.44 -8.83 -7.14
N LYS A 48 -13.46 -8.44 -8.41
CA LYS A 48 -12.48 -8.91 -9.42
C LYS A 48 -11.32 -7.93 -9.61
N VAL A 49 -11.30 -6.81 -8.88
CA VAL A 49 -10.24 -5.81 -9.04
C VAL A 49 -8.93 -6.39 -8.46
N PRO A 50 -7.84 -6.45 -9.24
CA PRO A 50 -6.58 -6.95 -8.74
C PRO A 50 -5.97 -5.96 -7.75
N ILE A 51 -5.46 -6.48 -6.64
CA ILE A 51 -4.70 -5.75 -5.64
C ILE A 51 -3.24 -6.14 -5.78
N PHE A 52 -2.36 -5.14 -5.73
CA PHE A 52 -0.92 -5.35 -5.77
C PHE A 52 -0.29 -4.86 -4.47
N MET A 53 0.64 -5.65 -3.94
CA MET A 53 1.46 -5.29 -2.79
C MET A 53 2.92 -5.39 -3.19
N SER A 54 3.67 -4.30 -3.04
CA SER A 54 5.11 -4.28 -3.30
C SER A 54 5.88 -4.27 -1.99
N GLU A 55 6.83 -5.18 -1.85
CA GLU A 55 7.75 -5.26 -0.72
C GLU A 55 9.17 -4.97 -1.21
N HIS A 56 9.85 -4.07 -0.50
CA HIS A 56 11.24 -3.71 -0.76
C HIS A 56 11.93 -3.34 0.56
N ILE A 57 13.16 -3.78 0.74
CA ILE A 57 14.00 -3.37 1.87
C ILE A 57 14.81 -2.16 1.44
N ILE A 58 14.55 -1.03 2.10
CA ILE A 58 15.35 0.19 1.95
C ILE A 58 16.44 0.16 3.02
N GLU A 59 17.65 -0.24 2.63
CA GLU A 59 18.79 -0.36 3.56
C GLU A 59 19.28 1.01 4.05
N ASN A 60 19.86 1.03 5.26
CA ASN A 60 20.51 2.20 5.87
C ASN A 60 19.59 3.39 6.21
N PHE A 61 18.27 3.20 6.14
CA PHE A 61 17.28 4.22 6.50
C PHE A 61 16.33 3.73 7.59
N THR A 62 15.97 4.61 8.52
CA THR A 62 14.94 4.31 9.54
C THR A 62 13.55 4.44 8.93
N PRO A 63 12.53 3.73 9.44
CA PRO A 63 11.15 3.90 8.98
C PRO A 63 10.66 5.36 9.02
N GLN A 64 11.08 6.13 10.04
CA GLN A 64 10.75 7.55 10.17
C GLN A 64 11.35 8.39 9.05
N SER A 65 12.61 8.12 8.68
CA SER A 65 13.28 8.83 7.57
C SER A 65 12.62 8.55 6.22
N VAL A 66 12.19 7.30 5.98
CA VAL A 66 11.42 6.93 4.78
C VAL A 66 10.07 7.63 4.76
N PHE A 67 9.37 7.69 5.90
CA PHE A 67 8.06 8.33 5.99
C PHE A 67 8.13 9.86 5.79
N ALA A 68 9.21 10.50 6.25
CA ALA A 68 9.39 11.95 6.15
C ALA A 68 9.42 12.45 4.70
N VAL A 69 9.93 11.66 3.74
CA VAL A 69 10.04 12.07 2.34
C VAL A 69 8.76 11.88 1.52
N ILE A 70 7.74 11.20 2.07
CA ILE A 70 6.46 10.96 1.39
C ILE A 70 5.73 12.28 1.10
N GLY A 71 5.80 13.26 2.02
CA GLY A 71 5.23 14.60 1.81
C GLY A 71 5.91 15.38 0.68
N MET A 72 7.13 15.00 0.31
CA MET A 72 7.92 15.63 -0.75
C MET A 72 7.85 14.85 -2.08
N ARG A 73 6.83 13.99 -2.24
CA ARG A 73 6.65 13.10 -3.41
C ARG A 73 6.93 13.75 -4.76
N LYS A 74 6.48 15.01 -4.96
CA LYS A 74 6.66 15.75 -6.22
C LYS A 74 8.12 15.98 -6.64
N LEU A 75 9.09 15.85 -5.73
CA LEU A 75 10.50 16.07 -6.04
C LEU A 75 11.19 14.83 -6.61
N TRP A 76 10.67 13.64 -6.33
CA TRP A 76 11.35 12.38 -6.63
C TRP A 76 10.48 11.38 -7.39
N ASP A 77 9.15 11.49 -7.31
CA ASP A 77 8.23 10.67 -8.08
C ASP A 77 7.88 11.39 -9.39
N PRO A 78 8.23 10.83 -10.56
CA PRO A 78 7.89 11.45 -11.84
C PRO A 78 6.38 11.42 -12.18
N TRP A 79 5.54 10.77 -11.36
CA TRP A 79 4.09 10.62 -11.57
C TRP A 79 3.21 11.37 -10.55
#